data_AF-A0AB73H340-F1
#
_entry.id   AF-A0AB73H340-F1
#
_cell.length_a   1.000
_cell.length_b   1.000
_cell.length_c   1.000
_cell.angle_alpha   90.00
_cell.angle_beta   90.00
_cell.angle_gamma   90.00
#
_symmetry.space_group_name_H-M   'P 1'
#
loop_
_entity.id
_entity.type
_entity.pdbx_description
1 polymer ?
#
loop_
_entity_poly.entity_id
_entity_poly.type
_entity_poly.pdbx_seq_one_letter_code
_entity_poly.pdbx_strand_id
1 'polypeptide(L)'
;MSVSPIVMALRQAGTPAAGDPETWTRWLDACQNEGLISPRTRNWLGVDGWLSRQVGEVPARSLSEFVRGQETPLRVVDLLAKQSHTEHRHLVGSHEASTLILMAPLDLSGMKGLVLDQVCKVLGYRGWSTYLTPEQVAHATACHQAQEYGPGQGPAIRPETYKPYGSDLPNALIEIKLALVKDAGGETVALVSSVDSPWCREGRLLGYTADWAPGHDRVPEAPMKNVHDWVLRAMKQAAVWAAERGATRVAWIDGMQKCRLNLQAFEGCMLRINRKDDQSFNYQVLRGDGWPLMHGQVQLGHALMKLGSVAAEKLRDAPLGESSYEDIEVSMQGDETNFVHDLVLPSVMRGWAASYDADLRAGEITVRSFDVVRTFDAKRERISSHLDENEACQRVHAHGSPEITLEPANISYRAYSFALTPSMKLAIEENYDVPDQPTDVRVVGMGR
;
A
#
# COMPACT_ATOMS: atom_id res chain seq x y z
N MET A 1 -5.06 -15.76 -5.82
CA MET A 1 -5.69 -16.40 -4.64
C MET A 1 -5.09 -17.76 -4.36
N SER A 2 -3.96 -17.77 -3.63
CA SER A 2 -3.52 -18.99 -2.96
C SER A 2 -4.64 -19.46 -2.05
N VAL A 3 -5.21 -20.61 -2.35
CA VAL A 3 -6.22 -21.27 -1.51
C VAL A 3 -5.70 -21.29 -0.07
N SER A 4 -6.47 -20.78 0.90
CA SER A 4 -6.06 -20.74 2.31
C SER A 4 -5.47 -22.08 2.72
N PRO A 5 -4.37 -22.11 3.49
CA PRO A 5 -3.83 -23.34 4.06
C PRO A 5 -4.89 -24.17 4.77
N ILE A 6 -5.91 -23.52 5.36
CA ILE A 6 -7.04 -24.21 5.97
C ILE A 6 -7.92 -24.87 4.90
N VAL A 7 -8.24 -24.19 3.80
CA VAL A 7 -9.01 -24.78 2.69
C VAL A 7 -8.24 -25.89 1.99
N MET A 8 -6.91 -25.79 1.90
CA MET A 8 -6.07 -26.88 1.39
C MET A 8 -6.05 -28.07 2.34
N ALA A 9 -5.88 -27.83 3.65
CA ALA A 9 -5.94 -28.87 4.67
C ALA A 9 -7.31 -29.58 4.66
N LEU A 10 -8.41 -28.83 4.46
CA LEU A 10 -9.77 -29.39 4.36
C LEU A 10 -9.97 -30.33 3.14
N ARG A 11 -9.05 -30.34 2.17
CA ARG A 11 -9.07 -31.25 1.02
C ARG A 11 -8.25 -32.53 1.25
N GLN A 12 -7.50 -32.63 2.35
CA GLN A 12 -6.65 -33.78 2.63
C GLN A 12 -7.44 -34.96 3.21
N ALA A 13 -6.91 -36.17 3.01
CA ALA A 13 -7.44 -37.38 3.63
C ALA A 13 -7.37 -37.26 5.16
N GLY A 14 -8.44 -37.64 5.86
CA GLY A 14 -8.54 -37.50 7.32
C GLY A 14 -9.23 -36.22 7.79
N THR A 15 -9.65 -35.34 6.88
CA THR A 15 -10.53 -34.21 7.23
C THR A 15 -11.91 -34.73 7.69
N PRO A 16 -12.44 -34.27 8.84
CA PRO A 16 -13.81 -34.59 9.26
C PRO A 16 -14.81 -34.16 8.18
N ALA A 17 -15.77 -35.01 7.82
CA ALA A 17 -16.82 -34.61 6.87
C ALA A 17 -17.77 -33.56 7.50
N ALA A 18 -17.99 -33.68 8.80
CA ALA A 18 -18.69 -32.75 9.66
C ALA A 18 -18.22 -32.98 11.11
N GLY A 19 -18.46 -32.01 11.98
CA GLY A 19 -18.09 -32.10 13.39
C GLY A 19 -18.62 -30.92 14.19
N ASP A 20 -18.82 -31.10 15.49
CA ASP A 20 -19.11 -29.98 16.39
C ASP A 20 -17.90 -29.00 16.48
N PRO A 21 -18.08 -27.82 17.08
CA PRO A 21 -17.00 -26.83 17.22
C PRO A 21 -15.73 -27.37 17.88
N GLU A 22 -15.87 -28.26 18.87
CA GLU A 22 -14.75 -28.84 19.61
C GLU A 22 -13.95 -29.82 18.73
N THR A 23 -14.64 -30.60 17.90
CA THR A 23 -14.02 -31.50 16.91
C THR A 23 -13.22 -30.72 15.87
N TRP A 24 -13.79 -29.65 15.32
CA TRP A 24 -13.06 -28.78 14.38
C TRP A 24 -11.89 -28.07 15.02
N THR A 25 -12.03 -27.58 16.26
CA THR A 25 -10.96 -26.93 17.00
C THR A 25 -9.77 -27.88 17.18
N ARG A 26 -10.04 -29.12 17.62
CA ARG A 26 -9.00 -30.17 17.78
C ARG A 26 -8.34 -30.56 16.45
N TRP A 27 -9.11 -30.66 15.37
CA TRP A 27 -8.56 -30.95 14.04
C TRP A 27 -7.65 -29.82 13.55
N LEU A 28 -8.08 -28.56 13.71
CA LEU A 28 -7.26 -27.40 13.37
C LEU A 28 -6.00 -27.32 14.24
N ASP A 29 -6.07 -27.68 15.54
CA ASP A 29 -4.89 -27.78 16.41
C ASP A 29 -3.91 -28.85 15.90
N ALA A 30 -4.41 -30.01 15.46
CA ALA A 30 -3.59 -31.06 14.86
C ALA A 30 -2.92 -30.56 13.57
N CYS A 31 -3.66 -29.91 12.67
CA CYS A 31 -3.09 -29.29 11.49
C CYS A 31 -2.03 -28.22 11.81
N GLN A 32 -2.17 -27.49 12.92
CA GLN A 32 -1.15 -26.55 13.39
C GLN A 32 0.11 -27.25 13.88
N ASN A 33 -0.05 -28.32 14.66
CA ASN A 33 1.05 -29.12 15.18
C ASN A 33 1.84 -29.82 14.07
N GLU A 34 1.16 -30.19 12.99
CA GLU A 34 1.75 -30.75 11.76
C GLU A 34 2.34 -29.68 10.83
N GLY A 35 2.17 -28.39 11.15
CA GLY A 35 2.67 -27.27 10.35
C GLY A 35 1.87 -27.03 9.06
N LEU A 36 0.72 -27.67 8.88
CA LEU A 36 -0.15 -27.51 7.71
C LEU A 36 -0.85 -26.14 7.69
N ILE A 37 -1.20 -25.62 8.87
CA ILE A 37 -1.80 -24.30 9.03
C ILE A 37 -1.05 -23.51 10.09
N SER A 38 -0.82 -22.21 9.87
CA SER A 38 -0.21 -21.39 10.91
C SER A 38 -1.26 -20.99 11.96
N PRO A 39 -0.90 -20.91 13.27
CA PRO A 39 -1.77 -20.37 14.32
C PRO A 39 -2.35 -19.00 13.98
N ARG A 40 -1.53 -18.22 13.30
CA ARG A 40 -1.86 -16.88 12.90
C ARG A 40 -2.90 -16.82 11.79
N THR A 41 -2.82 -17.70 10.79
CA THR A 41 -3.80 -17.78 9.70
C THR A 41 -5.19 -18.13 10.24
N ARG A 42 -5.27 -19.05 11.19
CA ARG A 42 -6.53 -19.45 11.85
C ARG A 42 -7.14 -18.32 12.66
N ASN A 43 -6.34 -17.67 13.50
CA ASN A 43 -6.78 -16.53 14.31
C ASN A 43 -7.23 -15.37 13.40
N TRP A 44 -6.44 -15.11 12.35
CA TRP A 44 -6.73 -14.09 11.35
C TRP A 44 -8.11 -14.27 10.69
N LEU A 45 -8.37 -15.47 10.18
CA LEU A 45 -9.65 -15.80 9.56
C LEU A 45 -10.82 -15.85 10.57
N GLY A 46 -10.57 -15.58 11.86
CA GLY A 46 -11.60 -15.59 12.90
C GLY A 46 -12.26 -16.95 13.08
N VAL A 47 -11.57 -18.04 12.73
CA VAL A 47 -12.15 -19.39 12.67
C VAL A 47 -12.65 -19.83 14.04
N ASP A 48 -11.87 -19.60 15.09
CA ASP A 48 -12.25 -19.98 16.46
C ASP A 48 -13.45 -19.18 16.97
N GLY A 49 -13.47 -17.87 16.69
CA GLY A 49 -14.60 -17.01 17.00
C GLY A 49 -15.87 -17.44 16.24
N TRP A 50 -15.74 -17.89 15.00
CA TRP A 50 -16.87 -18.42 14.24
C TRP A 50 -17.34 -19.79 14.73
N LEU A 51 -16.42 -20.73 14.98
CA LEU A 51 -16.73 -22.06 15.52
C LEU A 51 -17.42 -21.98 16.87
N SER A 52 -16.96 -21.12 17.79
CA SER A 52 -17.57 -20.96 19.12
C SER A 52 -19.03 -20.49 19.11
N ARG A 53 -19.50 -19.93 17.99
CA ARG A 53 -20.89 -19.48 17.80
C ARG A 53 -21.77 -20.52 17.11
N GLN A 54 -21.19 -21.59 16.57
CA GLN A 54 -21.98 -22.65 15.94
C GLN A 54 -22.61 -23.55 17.01
N VAL A 55 -23.83 -24.02 16.75
CA VAL A 55 -24.53 -24.96 17.62
C VAL A 55 -24.78 -26.23 16.81
N GLY A 56 -24.37 -27.37 17.37
CA GLY A 56 -24.49 -28.66 16.70
C GLY A 56 -23.38 -28.92 15.69
N GLU A 57 -23.68 -29.78 14.72
CA GLU A 57 -22.70 -30.29 13.76
C GLU A 57 -22.46 -29.28 12.63
N VAL A 58 -21.18 -28.99 12.36
CA VAL A 58 -20.72 -28.08 11.30
C VAL A 58 -20.13 -28.91 10.15
N PRO A 59 -20.71 -28.86 8.93
CA PRO A 59 -20.13 -29.53 7.77
C PRO A 59 -18.79 -28.92 7.36
N ALA A 60 -17.87 -29.76 6.84
CA ALA A 60 -16.58 -29.29 6.30
C ALA A 60 -16.75 -28.22 5.22
N ARG A 61 -17.81 -28.36 4.43
CA ARG A 61 -18.21 -27.37 3.43
C ARG A 61 -18.50 -26.00 4.04
N SER A 62 -19.21 -25.94 5.16
CA SER A 62 -19.54 -24.68 5.84
C SER A 62 -18.30 -24.00 6.43
N LEU A 63 -17.38 -24.77 7.01
CA LEU A 63 -16.09 -24.23 7.45
C LEU A 63 -15.25 -23.74 6.25
N SER A 64 -15.22 -24.49 5.15
CA SER A 64 -14.53 -24.07 3.93
C SER A 64 -15.16 -22.80 3.33
N GLU A 65 -16.48 -22.68 3.31
CA GLU A 65 -17.20 -21.51 2.80
C GLU A 65 -16.98 -20.31 3.72
N PHE A 66 -17.00 -20.50 5.04
CA PHE A 66 -16.63 -19.47 6.00
C PHE A 66 -15.20 -18.99 5.75
N VAL A 67 -14.24 -19.91 5.69
CA VAL A 67 -12.83 -19.56 5.44
C VAL A 67 -12.69 -18.83 4.11
N ARG A 68 -13.32 -19.29 3.03
CA ARG A 68 -13.31 -18.59 1.73
C ARG A 68 -13.98 -17.21 1.79
N GLY A 69 -15.02 -17.04 2.62
CA GLY A 69 -15.67 -15.75 2.84
C GLY A 69 -14.85 -14.79 3.71
N GLN A 70 -14.02 -15.31 4.62
CA GLN A 70 -13.07 -14.55 5.44
C GLN A 70 -11.72 -14.34 4.77
N GLU A 71 -11.38 -15.15 3.76
CA GLU A 71 -10.41 -14.81 2.73
C GLU A 71 -11.01 -13.67 1.93
N THR A 72 -11.13 -12.51 2.56
CA THR A 72 -11.72 -11.38 1.89
C THR A 72 -10.90 -11.14 0.62
N PRO A 73 -11.55 -11.05 -0.56
CA PRO A 73 -10.88 -10.49 -1.71
C PRO A 73 -10.46 -9.08 -1.32
N LEU A 74 -9.18 -8.93 -0.97
CA LEU A 74 -8.56 -7.62 -0.84
C LEU A 74 -8.87 -6.93 -2.16
N ARG A 75 -9.67 -5.87 -2.11
CA ARG A 75 -9.99 -5.11 -3.30
C ARG A 75 -8.70 -4.42 -3.70
N VAL A 76 -8.15 -4.81 -4.84
CA VAL A 76 -7.00 -4.13 -5.43
C VAL A 76 -7.55 -2.99 -6.27
N VAL A 77 -7.32 -1.76 -5.82
CA VAL A 77 -7.62 -0.57 -6.61
C VAL A 77 -6.33 -0.13 -7.29
N ASP A 78 -6.31 -0.17 -8.62
CA ASP A 78 -5.21 0.38 -9.43
C ASP A 78 -5.52 1.85 -9.74
N LEU A 79 -4.83 2.76 -9.06
CA LEU A 79 -4.89 4.19 -9.32
C LEU A 79 -3.77 4.56 -10.29
N LEU A 80 -4.12 4.88 -11.54
CA LEU A 80 -3.17 5.39 -12.52
C LEU A 80 -2.56 6.72 -12.04
N ALA A 81 -1.26 6.90 -12.26
CA ALA A 81 -0.44 8.04 -11.82
C ALA A 81 -1.03 9.44 -12.07
N LYS A 82 -1.77 9.66 -13.15
CA LYS A 82 -2.44 10.95 -13.43
C LYS A 82 -3.54 11.32 -12.42
N GLN A 83 -3.81 10.43 -11.46
CA GLN A 83 -4.97 10.51 -10.58
C GLN A 83 -4.64 10.46 -9.08
N SER A 84 -3.37 10.30 -8.70
CA SER A 84 -2.94 10.46 -7.31
C SER A 84 -2.74 11.95 -7.03
N HIS A 85 -3.55 12.52 -6.13
CA HIS A 85 -3.45 13.93 -5.70
C HIS A 85 -2.22 14.24 -4.84
N THR A 86 -1.41 13.23 -4.51
CA THR A 86 -0.16 13.40 -3.78
C THR A 86 0.97 13.73 -4.75
N GLU A 87 1.63 14.87 -4.53
CA GLU A 87 2.77 15.44 -5.27
C GLU A 87 4.03 14.55 -5.19
N HIS A 88 3.94 13.28 -5.57
CA HIS A 88 5.10 12.41 -5.65
C HIS A 88 5.69 12.51 -7.05
N ARG A 89 6.94 12.97 -7.14
CA ARG A 89 7.72 12.81 -8.37
C ARG A 89 7.76 11.31 -8.68
N HIS A 90 7.15 10.94 -9.80
CA HIS A 90 7.19 9.57 -10.29
C HIS A 90 8.64 9.10 -10.45
N LEU A 91 8.83 7.78 -10.37
CA LEU A 91 10.09 7.17 -10.78
C LEU A 91 10.41 7.64 -12.20
N VAL A 92 11.57 8.26 -12.34
CA VAL A 92 12.06 8.78 -13.62
C VAL A 92 12.04 7.67 -14.67
N GLY A 93 11.55 7.99 -15.88
CA GLY A 93 11.50 7.05 -17.00
C GLY A 93 10.33 6.06 -16.96
N SER A 94 9.39 6.21 -16.02
CA SER A 94 8.16 5.41 -15.99
C SER A 94 7.22 5.81 -17.12
N HIS A 95 6.74 4.86 -17.91
CA HIS A 95 5.68 5.10 -18.91
C HIS A 95 4.29 4.63 -18.42
N GLU A 96 4.25 3.72 -17.43
CA GLU A 96 3.03 3.30 -16.76
C GLU A 96 3.28 3.23 -15.26
N ALA A 97 2.79 4.21 -14.52
CA ALA A 97 2.89 4.26 -13.07
C ALA A 97 1.50 4.05 -12.44
N SER A 98 1.48 3.21 -11.40
CA SER A 98 0.29 2.75 -10.70
C SER A 98 0.49 2.81 -9.20
N THR A 99 -0.58 3.12 -8.48
CA THR A 99 -0.67 2.89 -7.04
C THR A 99 -1.70 1.79 -6.80
N LEU A 100 -1.25 0.63 -6.33
CA LEU A 100 -2.12 -0.46 -5.94
C LEU A 100 -2.49 -0.29 -4.47
N ILE A 101 -3.78 -0.18 -4.20
CA ILE A 101 -4.28 -0.10 -2.83
C ILE A 101 -5.06 -1.37 -2.55
N LEU A 102 -4.59 -2.16 -1.58
CA LEU A 102 -5.31 -3.33 -1.10
C LEU A 102 -6.18 -2.86 0.06
N MET A 103 -7.48 -2.97 -0.12
CA MET A 103 -8.46 -2.51 0.86
C MET A 103 -9.06 -3.68 1.64
N ALA A 104 -9.36 -3.46 2.92
CA ALA A 104 -10.26 -4.32 3.65
C ALA A 104 -11.66 -4.26 3.00
N PRO A 105 -12.47 -5.33 3.08
CA PRO A 105 -13.84 -5.27 2.57
C PRO A 105 -14.61 -4.16 3.29
N LEU A 106 -15.51 -3.52 2.56
CA LEU A 106 -16.50 -2.64 3.15
C LEU A 106 -17.81 -3.42 3.29
N ASP A 107 -18.28 -3.65 4.51
CA ASP A 107 -19.68 -3.99 4.74
C ASP A 107 -20.51 -2.70 4.63
N LEU A 108 -21.16 -2.53 3.48
CA LEU A 108 -22.01 -1.37 3.20
C LEU A 108 -23.33 -1.40 3.99
N SER A 109 -23.65 -2.51 4.68
CA SER A 109 -24.92 -2.66 5.39
C SER A 109 -25.06 -1.74 6.62
N GLY A 110 -23.95 -1.20 7.15
CA GLY A 110 -23.92 -0.32 8.32
C GLY A 110 -23.87 1.19 8.04
N MET A 111 -23.77 1.63 6.79
CA MET A 111 -23.56 3.05 6.42
C MET A 111 -24.82 3.93 6.49
N LYS A 112 -25.62 3.85 7.56
CA LYS A 112 -26.78 4.73 7.73
C LYS A 112 -26.32 6.19 7.85
N GLY A 113 -26.76 7.03 6.90
CA GLY A 113 -26.58 8.49 6.97
C GLY A 113 -25.42 9.09 6.17
N LEU A 114 -24.71 8.31 5.34
CA LEU A 114 -23.77 8.89 4.38
C LEU A 114 -24.50 9.55 3.21
N VAL A 115 -24.05 10.75 2.84
CA VAL A 115 -24.51 11.43 1.62
C VAL A 115 -24.03 10.63 0.41
N LEU A 116 -24.84 10.55 -0.64
CA LEU A 116 -24.59 9.76 -1.86
C LEU A 116 -23.16 9.95 -2.42
N ASP A 117 -22.62 11.16 -2.34
CA ASP A 117 -21.24 11.49 -2.73
C ASP A 117 -20.17 10.63 -2.04
N GLN A 118 -20.38 10.32 -0.75
CA GLN A 118 -19.44 9.55 0.05
C GLN A 118 -19.54 8.05 -0.25
N VAL A 119 -20.75 7.56 -0.53
CA VAL A 119 -20.99 6.19 -1.06
C VAL A 119 -20.31 6.03 -2.42
N CYS A 120 -20.39 7.05 -3.27
CA CYS A 120 -19.76 7.02 -4.60
C CYS A 120 -18.23 6.98 -4.52
N LYS A 121 -17.62 7.76 -3.62
CA LYS A 121 -16.16 7.70 -3.35
C LYS A 121 -15.71 6.33 -2.88
N VAL A 122 -16.47 5.71 -1.97
CA VAL A 122 -16.21 4.36 -1.44
C VAL A 122 -16.31 3.29 -2.53
N LEU A 123 -17.31 3.39 -3.41
CA LEU A 123 -17.48 2.49 -4.55
C LEU A 123 -16.40 2.69 -5.63
N GLY A 124 -15.54 3.72 -5.50
CA GLY A 124 -14.48 4.02 -6.46
C GLY A 124 -14.98 4.82 -7.67
N TYR A 125 -16.15 5.43 -7.58
CA TYR A 125 -16.66 6.33 -8.61
C TYR A 125 -16.00 7.70 -8.51
N ARG A 126 -15.79 8.35 -9.68
CA ARG A 126 -15.21 9.69 -9.77
C ARG A 126 -16.30 10.74 -9.93
N GLY A 127 -16.15 11.84 -9.19
CA GLY A 127 -16.99 13.04 -9.30
C GLY A 127 -18.13 13.07 -8.29
N TRP A 128 -18.66 14.27 -8.08
CA TRP A 128 -19.90 14.49 -7.34
C TRP A 128 -21.02 13.69 -8.01
N SER A 129 -22.13 13.40 -7.31
CA SER A 129 -23.24 12.59 -7.84
C SER A 129 -23.78 13.05 -9.22
N THR A 130 -23.49 14.29 -9.61
CA THR A 130 -23.78 14.90 -10.91
C THR A 130 -22.91 14.43 -12.09
N TYR A 131 -21.77 13.76 -11.86
CA TYR A 131 -20.84 13.29 -12.90
C TYR A 131 -20.85 11.76 -13.09
N LEU A 132 -21.73 11.08 -12.37
CA LEU A 132 -21.85 9.64 -12.42
C LEU A 132 -22.67 9.19 -13.64
N THR A 133 -22.34 8.03 -14.19
CA THR A 133 -23.22 7.41 -15.17
C THR A 133 -24.55 7.02 -14.50
N PRO A 134 -25.67 6.93 -15.24
CA PRO A 134 -26.94 6.50 -14.68
C PRO A 134 -26.87 5.14 -13.95
N GLU A 135 -26.02 4.23 -14.43
CA GLU A 135 -25.76 2.93 -13.80
C GLU A 135 -25.01 3.06 -12.47
N GLN A 136 -24.02 3.96 -12.38
CA GLN A 136 -23.30 4.25 -11.15
C GLN A 136 -24.20 4.95 -10.13
N VAL A 137 -25.05 5.89 -10.58
CA VAL A 137 -26.08 6.52 -9.74
C VAL A 137 -27.05 5.46 -9.24
N ALA A 138 -27.55 4.58 -10.10
CA ALA A 138 -28.46 3.51 -9.72
C ALA A 138 -27.83 2.53 -8.73
N HIS A 139 -26.57 2.13 -8.94
CA HIS A 139 -25.84 1.26 -8.02
C HIS A 139 -25.57 1.92 -6.67
N ALA A 140 -25.13 3.19 -6.65
CA ALA A 140 -24.93 3.93 -5.41
C ALA A 140 -26.24 4.21 -4.67
N THR A 141 -27.31 4.51 -5.42
CA THR A 141 -28.66 4.73 -4.89
C THR A 141 -29.26 3.44 -4.35
N ALA A 142 -29.08 2.30 -5.02
CA ALA A 142 -29.52 0.99 -4.52
C ALA A 142 -28.78 0.60 -3.24
N CYS A 143 -27.47 0.85 -3.16
CA CYS A 143 -26.69 0.67 -1.94
C CYS A 143 -27.19 1.57 -0.79
N HIS A 144 -27.59 2.81 -1.12
CA HIS A 144 -28.14 3.76 -0.14
C HIS A 144 -29.56 3.39 0.31
N GLN A 145 -30.44 2.98 -0.63
CA GLN A 145 -31.85 2.65 -0.38
C GLN A 145 -32.05 1.30 0.31
N ALA A 146 -31.13 0.34 0.14
CA ALA A 146 -31.17 -0.95 0.83
C ALA A 146 -31.10 -0.83 2.38
N GLN A 147 -30.91 0.39 2.92
CA GLN A 147 -30.84 0.68 4.36
C GLN A 147 -32.14 1.22 4.98
N GLU A 148 -33.16 1.57 4.19
CA GLU A 148 -34.39 2.22 4.68
C GLU A 148 -35.47 1.27 5.23
N TYR A 149 -35.15 0.15 5.91
CA TYR A 149 -36.17 -0.57 6.68
C TYR A 149 -35.61 -1.23 7.96
N GLY A 150 -36.16 -0.86 9.12
CA GLY A 150 -36.09 -1.62 10.38
C GLY A 150 -35.62 -0.86 11.62
N PRO A 151 -36.48 -0.66 12.66
CA PRO A 151 -36.07 -0.24 13.99
C PRO A 151 -35.75 -1.44 14.89
N GLY A 152 -34.65 -1.35 15.64
CA GLY A 152 -34.35 -2.25 16.77
C GLY A 152 -33.28 -3.30 16.48
N GLN A 153 -32.22 -3.25 17.28
CA GLN A 153 -30.97 -4.05 17.25
C GLN A 153 -29.93 -3.57 16.23
N GLY A 154 -29.14 -2.57 16.65
CA GLY A 154 -27.95 -2.16 15.90
C GLY A 154 -26.89 -3.28 15.90
N PRO A 155 -26.28 -3.60 14.75
CA PRO A 155 -25.18 -4.55 14.71
C PRO A 155 -23.97 -3.99 15.47
N ALA A 156 -23.12 -4.87 15.98
CA ALA A 156 -21.81 -4.49 16.52
C ALA A 156 -21.11 -3.56 15.52
N ILE A 157 -20.73 -2.36 15.97
CA ILE A 157 -20.05 -1.36 15.15
C ILE A 157 -18.69 -1.95 14.75
N ARG A 158 -18.49 -2.15 13.45
CA ARG A 158 -17.28 -2.74 12.88
C ARG A 158 -16.36 -1.64 12.30
N PRO A 159 -15.05 -1.90 12.12
CA PRO A 159 -13.98 -0.95 11.71
C PRO A 159 -14.12 -0.16 10.38
N GLU A 160 -15.30 -0.10 9.78
CA GLU A 160 -15.47 -0.11 8.32
C GLU A 160 -15.39 1.27 7.65
N THR A 161 -15.11 2.31 8.43
CA THR A 161 -14.89 3.69 7.99
C THR A 161 -13.53 4.23 8.42
N TYR A 162 -12.67 3.36 8.96
CA TYR A 162 -11.37 3.78 9.44
C TYR A 162 -10.51 4.27 8.27
N LYS A 163 -10.12 5.54 8.33
CA LYS A 163 -9.23 6.19 7.36
C LYS A 163 -7.86 6.33 8.00
N PRO A 164 -6.92 5.41 7.74
CA PRO A 164 -5.59 5.52 8.33
C PRO A 164 -4.89 6.79 7.86
N TYR A 165 -4.08 7.35 8.74
CA TYR A 165 -3.37 8.60 8.55
C TYR A 165 -2.47 8.54 7.31
N GLY A 166 -2.66 9.52 6.42
CA GLY A 166 -1.94 9.64 5.15
C GLY A 166 -2.54 8.86 3.99
N SER A 167 -3.58 8.03 4.21
CA SER A 167 -4.37 7.46 3.13
C SER A 167 -5.56 8.35 2.82
N ASP A 168 -5.87 8.56 1.53
CA ASP A 168 -7.12 9.20 1.11
C ASP A 168 -8.30 8.23 1.06
N LEU A 169 -8.02 6.92 1.00
CA LEU A 169 -9.03 5.88 0.94
C LEU A 169 -9.33 5.31 2.34
N PRO A 170 -10.62 5.13 2.69
CA PRO A 170 -11.00 4.39 3.87
C PRO A 170 -10.56 2.92 3.72
N ASN A 171 -10.21 2.29 4.83
CA ASN A 171 -9.79 0.90 4.90
C ASN A 171 -8.60 0.51 4.01
N ALA A 172 -7.74 1.47 3.66
CA ALA A 172 -6.49 1.18 2.96
C ALA A 172 -5.57 0.37 3.89
N LEU A 173 -5.29 -0.88 3.52
CA LEU A 173 -4.44 -1.77 4.30
C LEU A 173 -3.00 -1.68 3.84
N ILE A 174 -2.79 -1.74 2.54
CA ILE A 174 -1.48 -1.76 1.91
C ILE A 174 -1.54 -0.83 0.70
N GLU A 175 -0.52 0.00 0.56
CA GLU A 175 -0.29 0.85 -0.59
C GLU A 175 1.03 0.44 -1.26
N ILE A 176 0.98 0.20 -2.56
CA ILE A 176 2.12 -0.16 -3.39
C ILE A 176 2.23 0.85 -4.51
N LYS A 177 3.32 1.61 -4.56
CA LYS A 177 3.64 2.48 -5.68
C LYS A 177 4.64 1.77 -6.56
N LEU A 178 4.30 1.58 -7.82
CA LEU A 178 5.16 0.92 -8.78
C LEU A 178 4.96 1.46 -10.19
N ALA A 179 5.95 1.23 -11.04
CA ALA A 179 5.89 1.61 -12.42
C ALA A 179 6.62 0.64 -13.34
N LEU A 180 6.21 0.57 -14.60
CA LEU A 180 7.00 -0.05 -15.65
C LEU A 180 8.09 0.90 -16.11
N VAL A 181 9.32 0.41 -16.07
CA VAL A 181 10.51 1.10 -16.57
C VAL A 181 11.24 0.22 -17.57
N LYS A 182 12.00 0.86 -18.47
CA LYS A 182 12.95 0.16 -19.34
C LYS A 182 14.33 0.22 -18.70
N ASP A 183 14.91 -0.94 -18.44
CA ASP A 183 16.30 -0.99 -17.98
C ASP A 183 17.28 -0.65 -19.13
N ALA A 184 18.57 -0.50 -18.82
CA ALA A 184 19.60 -0.23 -19.82
C ALA A 184 19.72 -1.31 -20.90
N GLY A 185 19.24 -2.53 -20.64
CA GLY A 185 19.15 -3.63 -21.61
C GLY A 185 17.88 -3.60 -22.48
N GLY A 186 16.96 -2.68 -22.21
CA GLY A 186 15.67 -2.58 -22.90
C GLY A 186 14.58 -3.51 -22.36
N GLU A 187 14.87 -4.26 -21.29
CA GLU A 187 13.88 -5.11 -20.64
C GLU A 187 12.86 -4.28 -19.86
N THR A 188 11.61 -4.76 -19.83
CA THR A 188 10.57 -4.15 -18.99
C THR A 188 10.70 -4.65 -17.56
N VAL A 189 10.92 -3.73 -16.63
CA VAL A 189 11.01 -3.99 -15.19
C VAL A 189 9.84 -3.32 -14.49
N ALA A 190 9.16 -4.03 -13.60
CA ALA A 190 8.24 -3.41 -12.66
C ALA A 190 9.03 -2.92 -11.44
N LEU A 191 9.27 -1.61 -11.37
CA LEU A 191 10.00 -0.95 -10.30
C LEU A 191 9.04 -0.43 -9.23
N VAL A 192 9.09 -1.04 -8.06
CA VAL A 192 8.33 -0.67 -6.86
C VAL A 192 9.11 0.43 -6.11
N SER A 193 8.57 1.64 -6.09
CA SER A 193 9.14 2.77 -5.34
C SER A 193 8.70 2.78 -3.87
N SER A 194 7.54 2.21 -3.56
CA SER A 194 7.04 2.20 -2.19
C SER A 194 6.16 0.99 -1.92
N VAL A 195 6.40 0.36 -0.78
CA VAL A 195 5.44 -0.53 -0.12
C VAL A 195 5.19 0.02 1.28
N ASP A 196 3.93 0.20 1.62
CA ASP A 196 3.53 0.75 2.92
C ASP A 196 2.23 0.14 3.40
N SER A 197 2.02 0.13 4.72
CA SER A 197 0.75 -0.22 5.35
C SER A 197 0.35 0.90 6.30
N PRO A 198 -0.43 1.90 5.83
CA PRO A 198 -0.76 3.05 6.67
C PRO A 198 -1.54 2.63 7.92
N TRP A 199 -2.39 1.61 7.82
CA TRP A 199 -3.09 1.01 8.96
C TRP A 199 -2.12 0.38 9.96
N CYS A 200 -1.20 -0.48 9.52
CA CYS A 200 -0.31 -1.16 10.45
C CYS A 200 0.71 -0.22 11.08
N ARG A 201 1.17 0.80 10.34
CA ARG A 201 1.97 1.89 10.88
C ARG A 201 1.25 2.55 12.03
N GLU A 202 0.03 3.04 11.80
CA GLU A 202 -0.72 3.75 12.84
C GLU A 202 -1.02 2.84 14.03
N GLY A 203 -1.38 1.58 13.79
CA GLY A 203 -1.69 0.63 14.87
C GLY A 203 -0.49 0.19 15.70
N ARG A 204 0.73 0.15 15.14
CA ARG A 204 1.96 -0.06 15.93
C ARG A 204 2.22 1.07 16.92
N LEU A 205 1.75 2.27 16.60
CA LEU A 205 2.05 3.48 17.34
C LEU A 205 0.98 3.80 18.38
N LEU A 206 -0.28 3.77 17.94
CA LEU A 206 -1.44 4.07 18.79
C LEU A 206 -1.95 2.85 19.55
N GLY A 207 -1.50 1.65 19.15
CA GLY A 207 -2.07 0.39 19.60
C GLY A 207 -3.33 0.02 18.84
N TYR A 208 -3.67 -1.27 18.91
CA TYR A 208 -4.88 -1.81 18.32
C TYR A 208 -5.99 -1.95 19.36
N THR A 209 -7.25 -1.88 18.90
CA THR A 209 -8.42 -2.18 19.72
C THR A 209 -9.49 -2.92 18.90
N ALA A 210 -10.13 -3.90 19.53
CA ALA A 210 -11.28 -4.60 18.96
C ALA A 210 -12.57 -3.75 19.07
N ASP A 211 -12.65 -2.88 20.08
CA ASP A 211 -13.82 -2.06 20.40
C ASP A 211 -13.71 -0.66 19.77
N TRP A 212 -13.18 -0.59 18.55
CA TRP A 212 -12.91 0.70 17.89
C TRP A 212 -14.19 1.45 17.55
N ALA A 213 -14.15 2.78 17.74
CA ALA A 213 -15.18 3.71 17.28
C ALA A 213 -14.52 4.97 16.67
N PRO A 214 -15.20 5.69 15.76
CA PRO A 214 -14.69 6.95 15.24
C PRO A 214 -14.32 7.93 16.37
N GLY A 215 -13.10 8.46 16.34
CA GLY A 215 -12.58 9.36 17.37
C GLY A 215 -11.83 8.68 18.53
N HIS A 216 -11.68 7.35 18.50
CA HIS A 216 -10.84 6.63 19.46
C HIS A 216 -9.36 6.99 19.28
N ASP A 217 -8.60 7.01 20.37
CA ASP A 217 -7.14 7.19 20.40
C ASP A 217 -6.34 5.95 19.93
N ARG A 218 -7.02 4.87 19.53
CA ARG A 218 -6.45 3.61 19.06
C ARG A 218 -6.94 3.28 17.66
N VAL A 219 -6.21 2.38 17.01
CA VAL A 219 -6.51 1.91 15.66
C VAL A 219 -7.34 0.62 15.73
N PRO A 220 -8.31 0.40 14.84
CA PRO A 220 -9.03 -0.85 14.83
C PRO A 220 -8.09 -2.03 14.53
N GLU A 221 -8.42 -3.21 15.05
CA GLU A 221 -7.72 -4.46 14.73
C GLU A 221 -7.47 -4.59 13.22
N ALA A 222 -6.19 -4.50 12.82
CA ALA A 222 -5.82 -4.60 11.42
C ALA A 222 -5.84 -6.04 10.94
N PRO A 223 -6.23 -6.26 9.68
CA PRO A 223 -6.29 -7.59 9.14
C PRO A 223 -4.94 -8.27 8.92
N MET A 224 -3.85 -7.51 8.87
CA MET A 224 -2.51 -8.06 8.63
C MET A 224 -1.46 -7.33 9.46
N LYS A 225 -1.46 -7.50 10.78
CA LYS A 225 -0.57 -6.73 11.68
C LYS A 225 0.93 -6.99 11.53
N ASN A 226 1.32 -8.24 11.28
CA ASN A 226 2.74 -8.57 11.19
C ASN A 226 3.27 -8.10 9.83
N VAL A 227 4.45 -7.50 9.92
CA VAL A 227 5.15 -6.91 8.80
C VAL A 227 5.43 -7.90 7.67
N HIS A 228 5.82 -9.14 7.97
CA HIS A 228 6.18 -10.13 6.96
C HIS A 228 4.99 -10.52 6.07
N ASP A 229 3.80 -10.69 6.66
CA ASP A 229 2.64 -11.17 5.90
C ASP A 229 2.11 -10.10 4.95
N TRP A 230 1.96 -8.86 5.42
CA TRP A 230 1.43 -7.82 4.55
C TRP A 230 2.44 -7.43 3.48
N VAL A 231 3.75 -7.46 3.78
CA VAL A 231 4.81 -7.27 2.80
C VAL A 231 4.77 -8.38 1.74
N LEU A 232 4.67 -9.64 2.14
CA LEU A 232 4.56 -10.76 1.21
C LEU A 232 3.34 -10.60 0.29
N ARG A 233 2.19 -10.22 0.87
CA ARG A 233 0.95 -10.01 0.10
C ARG A 233 1.09 -8.86 -0.87
N ALA A 234 1.70 -7.76 -0.43
CA ALA A 234 1.97 -6.60 -1.27
C ALA A 234 2.81 -7.00 -2.48
N MET A 235 3.95 -7.64 -2.25
CA MET A 235 4.87 -7.99 -3.33
C MET A 235 4.34 -9.08 -4.27
N LYS A 236 3.51 -10.01 -3.76
CA LYS A 236 2.74 -10.93 -4.64
C LYS A 236 1.82 -10.16 -5.57
N GLN A 237 1.13 -9.13 -5.08
CA GLN A 237 0.26 -8.30 -5.92
C GLN A 237 1.07 -7.47 -6.93
N ALA A 238 2.23 -6.94 -6.54
CA ALA A 238 3.15 -6.28 -7.45
C ALA A 238 3.64 -7.22 -8.56
N ALA A 239 3.94 -8.48 -8.23
CA ALA A 239 4.33 -9.50 -9.21
C ALA A 239 3.21 -9.88 -10.17
N VAL A 240 1.96 -9.97 -9.69
CA VAL A 240 0.78 -10.16 -10.55
C VAL A 240 0.66 -9.01 -11.54
N TRP A 241 0.63 -7.78 -11.03
CA TRP A 241 0.53 -6.58 -11.85
C TRP A 241 1.64 -6.48 -12.89
N ALA A 242 2.86 -6.88 -12.51
CA ALA A 242 4.02 -6.90 -13.38
C ALA A 242 3.92 -7.98 -14.47
N ALA A 243 3.48 -9.19 -14.12
CA ALA A 243 3.32 -10.30 -15.05
C ALA A 243 2.26 -9.99 -16.13
N GLU A 244 1.11 -9.44 -15.72
CA GLU A 244 0.02 -9.02 -16.61
C GLU A 244 0.46 -7.98 -17.66
N ARG A 245 1.46 -7.17 -17.31
CA ARG A 245 2.02 -6.11 -18.18
C ARG A 245 3.31 -6.52 -18.89
N GLY A 246 3.64 -7.81 -18.89
CA GLY A 246 4.78 -8.34 -19.62
C GLY A 246 6.15 -7.95 -19.05
N ALA A 247 6.22 -7.57 -17.77
CA ALA A 247 7.51 -7.37 -17.12
C ALA A 247 8.30 -8.70 -17.04
N THR A 248 9.62 -8.61 -17.14
CA THR A 248 10.51 -9.77 -17.00
C THR A 248 10.94 -9.98 -15.55
N ARG A 249 10.89 -8.93 -14.74
CA ARG A 249 11.31 -8.94 -13.33
C ARG A 249 10.57 -7.88 -12.52
N VAL A 250 10.55 -8.09 -11.22
CA VAL A 250 10.11 -7.10 -10.22
C VAL A 250 11.35 -6.61 -9.48
N ALA A 251 11.40 -5.32 -9.21
CA ALA A 251 12.44 -4.70 -8.43
C ALA A 251 11.87 -3.70 -7.44
N TRP A 252 12.61 -3.41 -6.37
CA TRP A 252 12.29 -2.32 -5.46
C TRP A 252 13.56 -1.61 -5.01
N ILE A 253 13.42 -0.31 -4.79
CA ILE A 253 14.50 0.55 -4.29
C ILE A 253 14.67 0.38 -2.78
N ASP A 254 15.86 0.73 -2.28
CA ASP A 254 16.12 0.80 -0.84
C ASP A 254 15.30 1.90 -0.15
N GLY A 255 15.18 1.81 1.18
CA GLY A 255 14.35 2.72 1.95
C GLY A 255 14.82 4.16 1.87
N MET A 256 16.13 4.37 1.82
CA MET A 256 16.70 5.71 1.77
C MET A 256 16.40 6.41 0.44
N GLN A 257 16.53 5.68 -0.67
CA GLN A 257 16.14 6.15 -2.00
C GLN A 257 14.64 6.44 -2.06
N LYS A 258 13.79 5.62 -1.44
CA LYS A 258 12.35 5.91 -1.32
C LYS A 258 12.10 7.22 -0.58
N CYS A 259 12.70 7.42 0.58
CA CYS A 259 12.50 8.65 1.35
C CYS A 259 12.95 9.88 0.57
N ARG A 260 14.06 9.81 -0.18
CA ARG A 260 14.51 10.90 -1.06
C ARG A 260 13.53 11.16 -2.21
N LEU A 261 13.03 10.12 -2.87
CA LEU A 261 12.06 10.26 -3.98
C LEU A 261 10.74 10.88 -3.53
N ASN A 262 10.26 10.52 -2.34
CA ASN A 262 9.03 11.07 -1.79
C ASN A 262 9.20 12.49 -1.22
N LEU A 263 10.40 13.10 -1.33
CA LEU A 263 10.74 14.35 -0.66
C LEU A 263 10.45 14.27 0.85
N GLN A 264 10.72 13.09 1.42
CA GLN A 264 10.48 12.76 2.81
C GLN A 264 11.80 12.70 3.60
N ALA A 265 12.96 12.77 2.96
CA ALA A 265 14.24 12.90 3.62
C ALA A 265 14.93 14.21 3.22
N PHE A 266 15.35 14.98 4.21
CA PHE A 266 16.07 16.22 4.03
C PHE A 266 17.29 16.25 4.96
N GLU A 267 18.47 16.44 4.38
CA GLU A 267 19.72 16.65 5.09
C GLU A 267 19.94 18.17 5.30
N GLY A 268 20.74 18.55 6.31
CA GLY A 268 21.06 19.95 6.55
C GLY A 268 19.87 20.80 7.00
N CYS A 269 18.87 20.20 7.64
CA CYS A 269 17.69 20.93 8.12
C CYS A 269 17.93 21.58 9.48
N MET A 270 17.20 22.66 9.73
CA MET A 270 17.06 23.25 11.06
C MET A 270 15.71 22.84 11.66
N LEU A 271 15.75 22.22 12.84
CA LEU A 271 14.58 21.84 13.62
C LEU A 271 14.43 22.80 14.79
N ARG A 272 13.36 23.58 14.79
CA ARG A 272 12.93 24.40 15.92
C ARG A 272 11.84 23.67 16.69
N ILE A 273 11.98 23.61 17.99
CA ILE A 273 11.04 22.95 18.91
C ILE A 273 10.69 23.95 20.00
N ASN A 274 9.41 24.03 20.34
CA ASN A 274 8.94 24.69 21.55
C ASN A 274 8.16 23.66 22.37
N ARG A 275 8.80 23.13 23.41
CA ARG A 275 8.23 22.15 24.32
C ARG A 275 7.40 22.86 25.39
N LYS A 276 6.14 22.45 25.52
CA LYS A 276 5.21 22.96 26.53
C LYS A 276 5.23 22.10 27.80
N ASP A 277 4.68 22.64 28.88
CA ASP A 277 4.58 21.96 30.18
C ASP A 277 3.69 20.71 30.14
N ASP A 278 2.74 20.65 29.19
CA ASP A 278 1.84 19.51 28.96
C ASP A 278 2.48 18.37 28.15
N GLN A 279 3.80 18.42 27.95
CA GLN A 279 4.58 17.51 27.08
C GLN A 279 4.18 17.50 25.60
N SER A 280 3.37 18.46 25.15
CA SER A 280 3.20 18.71 23.72
C SER A 280 4.31 19.59 23.17
N PHE A 281 4.58 19.46 21.88
CA PHE A 281 5.63 20.17 21.17
C PHE A 281 5.02 20.93 20.02
N ASN A 282 5.33 22.23 19.91
CA ASN A 282 5.27 22.90 18.62
C ASN A 282 6.62 22.66 17.93
N TYR A 283 6.62 22.29 16.66
CA TYR A 283 7.85 22.14 15.90
C TYR A 283 7.77 22.86 14.56
N GLN A 284 8.93 23.22 14.04
CA GLN A 284 9.12 23.74 12.69
C GLN A 284 10.42 23.15 12.12
N VAL A 285 10.33 22.48 10.99
CA VAL A 285 11.49 22.05 10.20
C VAL A 285 11.69 23.02 9.06
N LEU A 286 12.90 23.54 8.97
CA LEU A 286 13.34 24.50 7.98
C LEU A 286 14.45 23.84 7.17
N ARG A 287 14.41 24.03 5.86
CA ARG A 287 15.52 23.66 4.98
C ARG A 287 16.73 24.58 5.26
N GLY A 288 17.94 24.18 4.86
CA GLY A 288 19.16 24.97 5.07
C GLY A 288 19.15 26.40 4.49
N ASP A 289 18.20 26.71 3.60
CA ASP A 289 17.94 28.06 3.06
C ASP A 289 16.88 28.85 3.86
N GLY A 290 16.41 28.30 4.98
CA GLY A 290 15.41 28.91 5.86
C GLY A 290 13.96 28.69 5.44
N TRP A 291 13.69 27.99 4.33
CA TRP A 291 12.32 27.73 3.89
C TRP A 291 11.62 26.71 4.79
N PRO A 292 10.39 26.97 5.27
CA PRO A 292 9.64 26.03 6.09
C PRO A 292 9.24 24.80 5.25
N LEU A 293 9.74 23.64 5.66
CA LEU A 293 9.35 22.35 5.11
C LEU A 293 8.08 21.83 5.79
N MET A 294 7.99 21.99 7.10
CA MET A 294 6.83 21.57 7.89
C MET A 294 6.79 22.27 9.24
N HIS A 295 5.60 22.39 9.79
CA HIS A 295 5.40 22.82 11.17
C HIS A 295 4.14 22.16 11.74
N GLY A 296 4.02 22.11 13.05
CA GLY A 296 2.81 21.58 13.68
C GLY A 296 2.92 21.47 15.19
N GLN A 297 1.85 20.97 15.80
CA GLN A 297 1.81 20.58 17.19
C GLN A 297 1.68 19.05 17.28
N VAL A 298 2.51 18.39 18.09
CA VAL A 298 2.50 16.94 18.27
C VAL A 298 2.74 16.55 19.73
N GLN A 299 2.24 15.38 20.09
CA GLN A 299 2.69 14.65 21.29
C GLN A 299 3.94 13.85 20.94
N LEU A 300 4.77 13.49 21.94
CA LEU A 300 6.05 12.80 21.71
C LEU A 300 5.90 11.53 20.85
N GLY A 301 4.85 10.74 21.07
CA GLY A 301 4.58 9.55 20.26
C GLY A 301 4.27 9.85 18.79
N HIS A 302 3.59 10.96 18.50
CA HIS A 302 3.27 11.40 17.13
C HIS A 302 4.46 12.09 16.43
N ALA A 303 5.41 12.63 17.19
CA ALA A 303 6.62 13.22 16.64
C ALA A 303 7.47 12.20 15.86
N LEU A 304 7.62 10.98 16.40
CA LEU A 304 8.31 9.86 15.74
C LEU A 304 7.76 9.59 14.34
N MET A 305 6.43 9.63 14.16
CA MET A 305 5.80 9.43 12.85
C MET A 305 6.18 10.47 11.82
N LYS A 306 6.18 11.73 12.26
CA LYS A 306 6.25 12.87 11.36
C LYS A 306 7.68 13.26 11.03
N LEU A 307 8.62 13.01 11.94
CA LEU A 307 9.96 13.59 11.87
C LEU A 307 11.09 12.54 11.79
N GLY A 308 10.81 11.26 12.07
CA GLY A 308 11.81 10.20 12.13
C GLY A 308 12.56 10.14 13.46
N SER A 309 13.36 9.11 13.68
CA SER A 309 14.07 8.80 14.93
C SER A 309 14.98 9.94 15.38
N VAL A 310 15.85 10.42 14.50
CA VAL A 310 16.85 11.46 14.82
C VAL A 310 16.18 12.73 15.33
N ALA A 311 15.17 13.24 14.62
CA ALA A 311 14.44 14.43 15.03
C ALA A 311 13.56 14.19 16.26
N ALA A 312 12.99 13.00 16.42
CA ALA A 312 12.19 12.65 17.59
C ALA A 312 13.02 12.52 18.86
N GLU A 313 14.26 12.04 18.78
CA GLU A 313 15.20 12.06 19.90
C GLU A 313 15.48 13.50 20.35
N LYS A 314 15.69 14.43 19.40
CA LYS A 314 15.85 15.85 19.74
C LYS A 314 14.60 16.46 20.38
N LEU A 315 13.40 16.00 20.00
CA LEU A 315 12.15 16.38 20.66
C LEU A 315 12.07 15.85 22.09
N ARG A 316 12.40 14.57 22.30
CA ARG A 316 12.43 13.96 23.64
C ARG A 316 13.37 14.70 24.59
N ASP A 317 14.55 15.04 24.08
CA ASP A 317 15.65 15.59 24.86
C ASP A 317 15.58 17.14 24.94
N ALA A 318 14.65 17.77 24.23
CA ALA A 318 14.47 19.22 24.26
C ALA A 318 14.06 19.71 25.68
N PRO A 319 14.71 20.75 26.21
CA PRO A 319 14.26 21.40 27.45
C PRO A 319 12.87 22.04 27.27
N LEU A 320 12.23 22.39 28.39
CA LEU A 320 11.01 23.22 28.37
C LEU A 320 11.31 24.56 27.69
N GLY A 321 10.37 25.03 26.86
CA GLY A 321 10.53 26.24 26.06
C GLY A 321 11.16 25.99 24.69
N GLU A 322 11.80 27.01 24.13
CA GLU A 322 12.35 26.98 22.78
C GLU A 322 13.73 26.33 22.69
N SER A 323 13.93 25.55 21.63
CA SER A 323 15.19 24.92 21.27
C SER A 323 15.33 24.90 19.75
N SER A 324 16.56 25.03 19.28
CA SER A 324 16.88 24.96 17.85
C SER A 324 18.05 24.03 17.66
N TYR A 325 17.94 23.19 16.63
CA TYR A 325 18.98 22.27 16.23
C TYR A 325 19.24 22.43 14.75
N GLU A 326 20.51 22.46 14.35
CA GLU A 326 20.95 22.61 12.97
C GLU A 326 21.55 21.30 12.45
N ASP A 327 21.69 21.22 11.12
CA ASP A 327 22.27 20.08 10.41
C ASP A 327 21.62 18.73 10.79
N ILE A 328 20.30 18.75 10.95
CA ILE A 328 19.51 17.55 11.24
C ILE A 328 19.08 16.89 9.95
N GLU A 329 19.26 15.56 9.90
CA GLU A 329 18.55 14.72 8.96
C GLU A 329 17.12 14.50 9.45
N VAL A 330 16.14 15.00 8.69
CA VAL A 330 14.72 14.77 8.95
C VAL A 330 14.22 13.78 7.92
N SER A 331 13.91 12.56 8.38
CA SER A 331 13.29 11.53 7.56
C SER A 331 11.84 11.33 7.99
N MET A 332 10.91 12.01 7.31
CA MET A 332 9.49 11.75 7.44
C MET A 332 9.24 10.27 7.08
N GLN A 333 8.73 9.47 8.04
CA GLN A 333 8.47 8.03 7.85
C GLN A 333 9.72 7.16 7.57
N GLY A 334 10.93 7.66 7.82
CA GLY A 334 12.18 7.03 7.36
C GLY A 334 12.55 5.70 8.00
N ASP A 335 12.54 5.60 9.34
CA ASP A 335 13.06 4.37 9.99
C ASP A 335 12.21 3.13 9.70
N GLU A 336 10.89 3.28 9.72
CA GLU A 336 9.97 2.19 9.37
C GLU A 336 10.07 1.86 7.89
N THR A 337 10.19 2.88 7.04
CA THR A 337 10.40 2.68 5.60
C THR A 337 11.69 1.91 5.32
N ASN A 338 12.80 2.31 5.95
CA ASN A 338 14.10 1.65 5.84
C ASN A 338 14.03 0.23 6.38
N PHE A 339 13.42 0.03 7.54
CA PHE A 339 13.20 -1.30 8.10
C PHE A 339 12.43 -2.20 7.14
N VAL A 340 11.33 -1.72 6.55
CA VAL A 340 10.53 -2.49 5.59
C VAL A 340 11.34 -2.77 4.32
N HIS A 341 11.96 -1.75 3.72
CA HIS A 341 12.59 -1.86 2.41
C HIS A 341 13.92 -2.61 2.43
N ASP A 342 14.71 -2.43 3.50
CA ASP A 342 16.09 -2.91 3.55
C ASP A 342 16.22 -4.22 4.34
N LEU A 343 15.30 -4.50 5.25
CA LEU A 343 15.33 -5.71 6.09
C LEU A 343 14.18 -6.67 5.78
N VAL A 344 12.93 -6.19 5.86
CA VAL A 344 11.77 -7.09 5.73
C VAL A 344 11.59 -7.57 4.30
N LEU A 345 11.58 -6.66 3.32
CA LEU A 345 11.38 -6.99 1.91
C LEU A 345 12.41 -8.03 1.44
N PRO A 346 13.74 -7.84 1.58
CA PRO A 346 14.71 -8.84 1.14
C PRO A 346 14.55 -10.18 1.86
N SER A 347 14.26 -10.17 3.17
CA SER A 347 14.07 -11.40 3.94
C SER A 347 12.86 -12.21 3.48
N VAL A 348 11.71 -11.55 3.32
CA VAL A 348 10.45 -12.18 2.90
C VAL A 348 10.55 -12.68 1.46
N MET A 349 11.10 -11.83 0.59
CA MET A 349 11.13 -12.09 -0.84
C MET A 349 12.17 -13.14 -1.22
N ARG A 350 13.25 -13.31 -0.46
CA ARG A 350 14.22 -14.38 -0.71
C ARG A 350 13.57 -15.76 -0.60
N GLY A 351 12.78 -15.99 0.46
CA GLY A 351 12.10 -17.27 0.66
C GLY A 351 11.04 -17.54 -0.42
N TRP A 352 10.25 -16.52 -0.76
CA TRP A 352 9.22 -16.65 -1.80
C TRP A 352 9.81 -16.77 -3.20
N ALA A 353 10.89 -16.06 -3.53
CA ALA A 353 11.54 -16.17 -4.83
C ALA A 353 12.16 -17.56 -5.04
N ALA A 354 12.85 -18.08 -4.02
CA ALA A 354 13.47 -19.39 -4.05
C ALA A 354 12.47 -20.53 -4.29
N SER A 355 11.22 -20.41 -3.82
CA SER A 355 10.19 -21.44 -4.05
C SER A 355 9.75 -21.57 -5.52
N TYR A 356 10.20 -20.67 -6.40
CA TYR A 356 9.93 -20.72 -7.84
C TYR A 356 11.22 -20.63 -8.68
N ASP A 357 12.34 -21.06 -8.11
CA ASP A 357 13.66 -21.06 -8.75
C ASP A 357 14.11 -19.66 -9.22
N ALA A 358 13.57 -18.60 -8.61
CA ALA A 358 14.02 -17.23 -8.83
C ALA A 358 15.08 -16.86 -7.81
N ASP A 359 16.12 -16.18 -8.27
CA ASP A 359 17.18 -15.66 -7.42
C ASP A 359 16.92 -14.19 -7.07
N LEU A 360 17.00 -13.86 -5.78
CA LEU A 360 16.88 -12.49 -5.30
C LEU A 360 18.27 -11.83 -5.30
N ARG A 361 18.43 -10.80 -6.13
CA ARG A 361 19.70 -10.10 -6.30
C ARG A 361 19.62 -8.67 -5.79
N ALA A 362 20.61 -8.28 -4.99
CA ALA A 362 20.92 -6.88 -4.75
C ALA A 362 21.81 -6.38 -5.90
N GLY A 363 21.52 -5.19 -6.41
CA GLY A 363 22.29 -4.62 -7.50
C GLY A 363 21.84 -3.20 -7.85
N GLU A 364 22.17 -2.80 -9.06
CA GLU A 364 21.82 -1.49 -9.59
C GLU A 364 20.87 -1.67 -10.79
N ILE A 365 19.80 -0.89 -10.82
CA ILE A 365 18.88 -0.82 -11.96
C ILE A 365 19.04 0.54 -12.58
N THR A 366 19.61 0.53 -13.78
CA THR A 366 19.71 1.72 -14.61
C THR A 366 18.45 1.85 -15.44
N VAL A 367 17.65 2.87 -15.13
CA VAL A 367 16.46 3.24 -15.88
C VAL A 367 16.82 4.24 -16.95
N ARG A 368 16.40 3.95 -18.18
CA ARG A 368 16.56 4.86 -19.31
C ARG A 368 15.65 6.09 -19.11
N SER A 369 16.22 7.28 -19.29
CA SER A 369 15.52 8.56 -19.16
C SER A 369 16.04 9.56 -20.20
N PHE A 370 15.46 10.75 -20.22
CA PHE A 370 15.84 11.79 -21.17
C PHE A 370 15.89 13.15 -20.48
N ASP A 371 16.93 13.91 -20.78
CA ASP A 371 17.04 15.31 -20.41
C ASP A 371 16.56 16.18 -21.59
N VAL A 372 15.87 17.27 -21.28
CA VAL A 372 15.52 18.33 -22.24
C VAL A 372 16.55 19.42 -22.07
N VAL A 373 17.35 19.64 -23.12
CA VAL A 373 18.50 20.54 -23.09
C VAL A 373 18.30 21.66 -24.10
N ARG A 374 18.52 22.90 -23.68
CA ARG A 374 18.62 24.07 -24.56
C ARG A 374 20.08 24.33 -24.88
N THR A 375 20.38 24.55 -26.16
CA THR A 375 21.71 24.91 -26.62
C THR A 375 21.68 26.28 -27.28
N PHE A 376 22.39 27.26 -26.72
CA PHE A 376 22.51 28.63 -27.26
C PHE A 376 23.92 29.15 -27.05
N ASP A 377 24.52 29.81 -28.05
CA ASP A 377 25.88 30.40 -27.97
C ASP A 377 26.96 29.45 -27.39
N ALA A 378 26.96 28.19 -27.82
CA ALA A 378 27.81 27.10 -27.31
C ALA A 378 27.63 26.76 -25.80
N LYS A 379 26.67 27.38 -25.12
CA LYS A 379 26.23 27.01 -23.78
C LYS A 379 25.14 25.95 -23.85
N ARG A 380 25.15 25.06 -22.87
CA ARG A 380 24.13 24.01 -22.70
C ARG A 380 23.45 24.23 -21.36
N GLU A 381 22.13 24.34 -21.40
CA GLU A 381 21.29 24.54 -20.24
C GLU A 381 20.30 23.37 -20.17
N ARG A 382 20.34 22.62 -19.06
CA ARG A 382 19.35 21.58 -18.82
C ARG A 382 18.05 22.22 -18.33
N ILE A 383 17.00 22.17 -19.15
CA ILE A 383 15.67 22.72 -18.81
C ILE A 383 14.91 21.76 -17.91
N SER A 384 14.97 20.47 -18.23
CA SER A 384 14.32 19.41 -17.47
C SER A 384 15.20 18.18 -17.52
N SER A 385 15.19 17.43 -16.44
CA SER A 385 15.97 16.21 -16.31
C SER A 385 15.05 15.01 -16.21
N HIS A 386 15.55 13.85 -16.62
CA HIS A 386 15.04 12.59 -16.09
C HIS A 386 13.55 12.32 -16.44
N LEU A 387 13.19 12.56 -17.69
CA LEU A 387 11.84 12.33 -18.21
C LEU A 387 11.77 10.96 -18.90
N ASP A 388 10.57 10.39 -19.03
CA ASP A 388 10.35 9.33 -20.01
C ASP A 388 10.39 9.89 -21.45
N GLU A 389 10.57 9.02 -22.44
CA GLU A 389 10.74 9.43 -23.84
C GLU A 389 9.54 10.22 -24.39
N ASN A 390 8.32 9.83 -24.02
CA ASN A 390 7.11 10.48 -24.51
C ASN A 390 6.94 11.86 -23.86
N GLU A 391 7.15 11.96 -22.55
CA GLU A 391 7.10 13.25 -21.85
C GLU A 391 8.19 14.19 -22.38
N ALA A 392 9.41 13.69 -22.57
CA ALA A 392 10.50 14.48 -23.11
C ALA A 392 10.18 15.00 -24.51
N CYS A 393 9.71 14.13 -25.42
CA CYS A 393 9.24 14.51 -26.76
C CYS A 393 8.16 15.58 -26.70
N GLN A 394 7.17 15.44 -25.82
CA GLN A 394 6.10 16.43 -25.64
C GLN A 394 6.64 17.78 -25.17
N ARG A 395 7.58 17.81 -24.23
CA ARG A 395 8.19 19.06 -23.76
C ARG A 395 9.00 19.76 -24.85
N VAL A 396 9.80 19.01 -25.61
CA VAL A 396 10.54 19.57 -26.74
C VAL A 396 9.59 20.17 -27.78
N HIS A 397 8.54 19.43 -28.14
CA HIS A 397 7.53 19.94 -29.07
C HIS A 397 6.80 21.17 -28.53
N ALA A 398 6.45 21.19 -27.23
CA ALA A 398 5.78 22.31 -26.59
C ALA A 398 6.63 23.60 -26.57
N HIS A 399 7.96 23.48 -26.52
CA HIS A 399 8.84 24.62 -26.61
C HIS A 399 8.96 25.21 -28.03
N GLY A 400 8.82 24.39 -29.08
CA GLY A 400 8.82 24.84 -30.47
C GLY A 400 10.14 25.47 -30.96
N SER A 401 11.24 25.34 -30.21
CA SER A 401 12.55 25.88 -30.58
C SER A 401 13.48 24.78 -31.10
N PRO A 402 14.19 24.99 -32.23
CA PRO A 402 15.19 24.05 -32.73
C PRO A 402 16.42 23.94 -31.81
N GLU A 403 16.60 24.89 -30.90
CA GLU A 403 17.69 24.89 -29.91
C GLU A 403 17.44 23.94 -28.74
N ILE A 404 16.24 23.38 -28.65
CA ILE A 404 15.84 22.48 -27.57
C ILE A 404 15.85 21.05 -28.10
N THR A 405 16.72 20.23 -27.54
CA THR A 405 16.95 18.84 -27.96
C THR A 405 16.72 17.86 -26.82
N LEU A 406 16.50 16.61 -27.20
CA LEU A 406 16.48 15.46 -26.29
C LEU A 406 17.85 14.86 -26.18
N GLU A 407 18.31 14.63 -24.95
CA GLU A 407 19.55 13.93 -24.67
C GLU A 407 19.26 12.67 -23.84
N PRO A 408 19.70 11.48 -24.28
CA PRO A 408 19.61 10.28 -23.46
C PRO A 408 20.32 10.49 -22.13
N ALA A 409 19.60 10.22 -21.04
CA ALA A 409 20.11 10.23 -19.69
C ALA A 409 19.80 8.89 -19.02
N ASN A 410 20.53 8.55 -17.99
CA ASN A 410 20.27 7.34 -17.21
C ASN A 410 20.20 7.72 -15.74
N ILE A 411 19.24 7.13 -15.03
CA ILE A 411 19.28 7.11 -13.56
C ILE A 411 19.52 5.69 -13.12
N SER A 412 20.48 5.52 -12.23
CA SER A 412 20.66 4.26 -11.55
C SER A 412 20.07 4.28 -10.15
N TYR A 413 19.37 3.21 -9.80
CA TYR A 413 18.83 2.95 -8.47
C TYR A 413 19.51 1.74 -7.85
N ARG A 414 19.81 1.80 -6.56
CA ARG A 414 20.18 0.61 -5.80
C ARG A 414 18.88 -0.14 -5.51
N ALA A 415 18.82 -1.37 -5.98
CA ALA A 415 17.58 -2.12 -5.94
C ALA A 415 17.84 -3.59 -5.63
N TYR A 416 16.84 -4.20 -5.02
CA TYR A 416 16.70 -5.63 -5.01
C TYR A 416 15.78 -6.02 -6.16
N SER A 417 16.05 -7.16 -6.79
CA SER A 417 15.22 -7.65 -7.89
C SER A 417 15.21 -9.17 -7.98
N PHE A 418 14.13 -9.72 -8.54
CA PHE A 418 14.02 -11.12 -8.89
C PHE A 418 13.28 -11.26 -10.23
N ALA A 419 13.68 -12.27 -11.01
CA ALA A 419 13.03 -12.57 -12.29
C ALA A 419 11.65 -13.20 -12.06
N LEU A 420 10.68 -12.83 -12.92
CA LEU A 420 9.38 -13.48 -12.98
C LEU A 420 9.51 -14.77 -13.80
N THR A 421 9.79 -15.88 -13.14
CA THR A 421 9.97 -17.18 -13.80
C THR A 421 8.66 -17.69 -14.41
N PRO A 422 8.71 -18.62 -15.39
CA PRO A 422 7.50 -19.23 -15.94
C PRO A 422 6.61 -19.88 -14.87
N SER A 423 7.20 -20.55 -13.87
CA SER A 423 6.45 -21.15 -12.75
C SER A 423 5.79 -20.09 -11.86
N MET A 424 6.44 -18.93 -11.62
CA MET A 424 5.80 -17.82 -10.93
C MET A 424 4.60 -17.28 -11.71
N LYS A 425 4.76 -17.05 -13.02
CA LYS A 425 3.69 -16.53 -13.88
C LYS A 425 2.50 -17.49 -13.94
N LEU A 426 2.77 -18.78 -14.12
CA LEU A 426 1.75 -19.82 -14.09
C LEU A 426 1.05 -19.87 -12.72
N ALA A 427 1.80 -19.84 -11.62
CA ALA A 427 1.20 -19.82 -10.28
C ALA A 427 0.40 -18.53 -10.01
N ILE A 428 0.80 -17.40 -10.60
CA ILE A 428 0.03 -16.15 -10.55
C ILE A 428 -1.31 -16.33 -11.28
N GLU A 429 -1.29 -16.91 -12.48
CA GLU A 429 -2.47 -17.22 -13.29
C GLU A 429 -3.41 -18.22 -12.58
N GLU A 430 -2.89 -19.34 -12.10
CA GLU A 430 -3.66 -20.41 -11.44
C GLU A 430 -4.31 -19.96 -10.13
N ASN A 431 -3.63 -19.09 -9.39
CA ASN A 431 -4.17 -18.60 -8.14
C ASN A 431 -5.22 -17.52 -8.41
N TYR A 432 -5.14 -16.74 -9.49
CA TYR A 432 -6.16 -15.76 -9.80
C TYR A 432 -7.40 -16.47 -10.38
N ASP A 433 -8.33 -16.87 -9.50
CA ASP A 433 -9.73 -17.06 -9.91
C ASP A 433 -10.17 -15.70 -10.47
N VAL A 434 -10.15 -15.60 -11.80
CA VAL A 434 -10.83 -14.54 -12.53
C VAL A 434 -12.28 -14.66 -12.06
N PRO A 435 -12.87 -13.64 -11.40
CA PRO A 435 -14.30 -13.71 -11.12
C PRO A 435 -15.01 -14.02 -12.44
N ASP A 436 -15.92 -15.00 -12.44
CA ASP A 436 -16.64 -15.52 -13.63
C ASP A 436 -17.34 -14.42 -14.46
N GLN A 437 -17.36 -13.18 -13.95
CA GLN A 437 -17.50 -11.99 -14.76
C GLN A 437 -16.36 -11.01 -14.45
N PRO A 438 -15.68 -10.45 -15.46
CA PRO A 438 -14.81 -9.32 -15.24
C PRO A 438 -15.65 -8.23 -14.58
N THR A 439 -15.36 -7.89 -13.32
CA THR A 439 -15.74 -6.57 -12.83
C THR A 439 -15.01 -5.62 -13.74
N ASP A 440 -15.73 -4.97 -14.63
CA ASP A 440 -15.24 -4.12 -15.71
C ASP A 440 -14.12 -3.19 -15.20
N VAL A 441 -12.86 -3.65 -15.25
CA VAL A 441 -11.68 -2.80 -15.09
C VAL A 441 -11.56 -2.08 -16.42
N ARG A 442 -12.46 -1.14 -16.66
CA ARG A 442 -12.37 -0.25 -17.82
C ARG A 442 -11.21 0.69 -17.57
N VAL A 443 -10.15 0.52 -18.36
CA VAL A 443 -9.23 1.60 -18.69
C VAL A 443 -10.08 2.65 -19.42
N VAL A 444 -10.64 3.61 -18.69
CA VAL A 444 -11.32 4.75 -19.30
C VAL A 444 -10.25 5.71 -19.80
N GLY A 445 -9.77 5.45 -21.02
CA GLY A 445 -9.12 6.48 -21.81
C GLY A 445 -10.14 7.55 -22.13
N MET A 446 -9.95 8.78 -21.64
CA MET A 446 -10.79 9.89 -22.05
C MET A 446 -10.53 10.18 -23.52
N GLY A 447 -11.61 10.19 -24.32
CA GLY A 447 -11.63 10.83 -25.63
C GLY A 447 -11.28 12.31 -25.48
N ARG A 448 -10.67 12.85 -26.55
CA ARG A 448 -10.11 14.21 -26.65
C ARG A 448 -11.07 15.32 -26.22
#